data_AF-A0A072UHN0-F1
#
_entry.id   AF-A0A072UHN0-F1
#
_cell.length_a   1.000
_cell.length_b   1.000
_cell.length_c   1.000
_cell.angle_alpha   90.00
_cell.angle_beta   90.00
_cell.angle_gamma   90.00
#
_symmetry.space_group_name_H-M   'P 1'
#
loop_
_entity.id
_entity.type
_entity.pdbx_description
1 polymer ?
#
loop_
_entity_poly.entity_id
_entity_poly.type
_entity_poly.pdbx_seq_one_letter_code
_entity_poly.pdbx_strand_id
1 'polypeptide(L)'
;MSENNHREEHYRGDWQALSLFHIQGSSSCPSFSVLKLTEVVAMLGNDDGDGVHSEVQSQPEDTVYRYEVKPEFMRILRKITVKHEDISKNCVARSAKDRSKLLEIIREILHDFRDMDLRKVKESFVENKISLVKGLHEGTKLELEWLSMILAEVLGAIKILDKFDILEEKRDNNSKLLEDAESELEVFQEEKKVVIEKMKELLEKMRELSENMEEICVRETACKERLTTIKKESTSISQTYRYCTSKVSRFLKRSVMDGLI
;
A
#
# COMPACT_ATOMS: atom_id res chain seq x y z
N MET A 1 -21.72 5.42 23.94
CA MET A 1 -20.62 6.19 23.32
C MET A 1 -19.26 5.49 23.52
N SER A 2 -19.21 4.14 23.46
CA SER A 2 -18.03 3.35 23.89
C SER A 2 -17.69 2.17 22.96
N GLU A 3 -18.35 2.01 21.80
CA GLU A 3 -18.17 0.82 20.95
C GLU A 3 -17.28 1.04 19.71
N ASN A 4 -16.88 2.28 19.41
CA ASN A 4 -15.99 2.56 18.26
C ASN A 4 -14.49 2.46 18.60
N ASN A 5 -14.11 2.37 19.87
CA ASN A 5 -12.69 2.41 20.25
C ASN A 5 -11.94 1.08 20.04
N HIS A 6 -12.65 -0.04 19.90
CA HIS A 6 -12.02 -1.35 19.69
C HIS A 6 -11.73 -1.68 18.23
N ARG A 7 -12.29 -0.94 17.28
CA ARG A 7 -12.03 -1.17 15.84
C ARG A 7 -10.77 -0.42 15.36
N GLU A 8 -10.43 0.72 15.98
CA GLU A 8 -9.21 1.48 15.65
C GLU A 8 -7.91 0.84 16.17
N GLU A 9 -7.95 0.08 17.26
CA GLU A 9 -6.75 -0.58 17.81
C GLU A 9 -6.27 -1.75 16.94
N HIS A 10 -7.17 -2.41 16.21
CA HIS A 10 -6.81 -3.55 15.35
C HIS A 10 -6.02 -3.10 14.10
N TYR A 11 -6.31 -1.91 13.54
CA TYR A 11 -5.57 -1.38 12.39
C TYR A 11 -4.21 -0.81 12.76
N ARG A 12 -4.04 -0.29 13.99
CA ARG A 12 -2.77 0.31 14.44
C ARG A 12 -1.65 -0.74 14.62
N GLY A 13 -2.00 -1.99 14.93
CA GLY A 13 -1.05 -3.08 15.10
C GLY A 13 -0.34 -3.51 13.81
N ASP A 14 -1.03 -3.46 12.66
CA ASP A 14 -0.47 -3.92 11.38
C ASP A 14 0.51 -2.91 10.75
N TRP A 15 0.32 -1.61 10.98
CA TRP A 15 1.28 -0.59 10.52
C TRP A 15 2.63 -0.67 11.25
N GLN A 16 2.65 -1.14 12.51
CA GLN A 16 3.91 -1.39 13.23
C GLN A 16 4.67 -2.60 12.69
N ALA A 17 3.99 -3.60 12.10
CA ALA A 17 4.64 -4.70 11.41
C ALA A 17 5.31 -4.27 10.08
N LEU A 18 4.77 -3.23 9.42
CA LEU A 18 5.38 -2.62 8.24
C LEU A 18 6.61 -1.76 8.57
N SER A 19 6.65 -1.15 9.76
CA SER A 19 7.82 -0.40 10.27
C SER A 19 9.07 -1.28 10.49
N LEU A 20 8.90 -2.60 10.64
CA LEU A 20 10.00 -3.56 10.84
C LEU A 20 10.68 -3.97 9.53
N PHE A 21 10.08 -3.65 8.36
CA PHE A 21 10.75 -3.70 7.08
C PHE A 21 11.28 -2.32 6.74
N HIS A 22 12.26 -1.84 7.52
CA HIS A 22 13.18 -0.81 7.06
C HIS A 22 13.87 -1.34 5.81
N ILE A 23 13.31 -1.05 4.63
CA ILE A 23 14.08 -1.01 3.40
C ILE A 23 15.05 0.14 3.62
N GLN A 24 16.25 -0.21 4.08
CA GLN A 24 17.40 0.68 4.07
C GLN A 24 17.59 1.12 2.61
N GLY A 25 16.98 2.26 2.28
CA GLY A 25 17.11 2.92 0.99
C GLY A 25 18.52 3.45 0.87
N SER A 26 19.45 2.58 0.46
CA SER A 26 20.75 2.90 -0.13
C SER A 26 21.40 1.57 -0.50
N SER A 27 20.96 1.01 -1.62
CA SER A 27 21.76 0.05 -2.36
C SER A 27 21.44 0.31 -3.81
N SER A 28 22.33 1.08 -4.45
CA SER A 28 22.52 1.07 -5.89
C SER A 28 22.23 -0.34 -6.38
N CYS A 29 21.09 -0.56 -7.05
CA CYS A 29 20.83 -1.84 -7.70
C CYS A 29 21.98 -2.01 -8.69
N PRO A 30 22.95 -2.92 -8.45
CA PRO A 30 23.91 -3.21 -9.50
C PRO A 30 23.06 -3.86 -10.58
N SER A 31 22.98 -3.19 -11.73
CA SER A 31 22.24 -3.63 -12.91
C SER A 31 22.25 -5.15 -13.03
N PHE A 32 21.07 -5.75 -12.82
CA PHE A 32 20.85 -7.18 -12.91
C PHE A 32 21.40 -7.69 -14.23
N SER A 33 22.44 -8.51 -14.16
CA SER A 33 23.07 -9.04 -15.35
C SER A 33 22.83 -10.54 -15.44
N VAL A 34 21.55 -10.96 -15.47
CA VAL A 34 21.16 -12.23 -16.13
C VAL A 34 21.83 -12.30 -17.51
N LEU A 35 22.03 -11.13 -18.14
CA LEU A 35 22.89 -10.90 -19.30
C LEU A 35 24.26 -11.57 -19.23
N LYS A 36 24.97 -11.59 -18.09
CA LYS A 36 26.30 -12.22 -17.97
C LYS A 36 26.22 -13.75 -18.05
N LEU A 37 25.24 -14.36 -17.38
CA LEU A 37 25.02 -15.80 -17.47
C LEU A 37 24.55 -16.19 -18.87
N THR A 38 23.57 -15.47 -19.42
CA THR A 38 23.06 -15.67 -20.78
C THR A 38 24.18 -15.51 -21.82
N GLU A 39 25.08 -14.55 -21.66
CA GLU A 39 26.24 -14.35 -22.53
C GLU A 39 27.22 -15.53 -22.45
N VAL A 40 27.55 -16.03 -21.24
CA VAL A 40 28.43 -17.21 -21.05
C VAL A 40 27.75 -18.50 -21.53
N VAL A 41 26.44 -18.61 -21.38
CA VAL A 41 25.63 -19.73 -21.90
C VAL A 41 25.55 -19.71 -23.42
N ALA A 42 25.44 -18.53 -24.04
CA ALA A 42 25.46 -18.34 -25.49
C ALA A 42 26.83 -18.74 -26.08
N MET A 43 27.92 -18.60 -25.31
CA MET A 43 29.23 -19.14 -25.70
C MET A 43 29.19 -20.66 -25.93
N LEU A 44 28.30 -21.39 -25.29
CA LEU A 44 28.15 -22.84 -25.47
C LEU A 44 27.32 -23.19 -26.74
N GLY A 45 26.69 -22.23 -27.42
CA GLY A 45 25.67 -22.51 -28.44
C GLY A 45 25.67 -21.55 -29.62
N ASN A 46 26.64 -21.70 -30.53
CA ASN A 46 26.51 -21.28 -31.93
C ASN A 46 27.01 -22.44 -32.80
N ASP A 47 26.08 -23.23 -33.31
CA ASP A 47 26.28 -24.24 -34.33
C ASP A 47 25.82 -23.67 -35.67
N ASP A 48 26.53 -22.66 -36.17
CA ASP A 48 26.34 -22.18 -37.53
C ASP A 48 27.44 -22.82 -38.38
N GLY A 49 27.10 -23.98 -38.93
CA GLY A 49 27.82 -24.54 -40.06
C GLY A 49 27.56 -23.67 -41.29
N ASP A 50 28.50 -22.80 -41.64
CA ASP A 50 28.74 -22.44 -43.03
C ASP A 50 30.24 -22.23 -43.24
N GLY A 51 30.76 -22.91 -44.26
CA GLY A 51 32.16 -23.11 -44.50
C GLY A 51 32.80 -21.96 -45.26
N VAL A 52 34.07 -21.73 -44.96
CA VAL A 52 35.04 -21.31 -45.97
C VAL A 52 36.31 -22.10 -45.72
N HIS A 53 36.69 -22.92 -46.70
CA HIS A 53 38.02 -23.50 -46.81
C HIS A 53 39.05 -22.37 -46.70
N SER A 54 39.84 -22.36 -45.63
CA SER A 54 41.14 -21.70 -45.64
C SER A 54 42.18 -22.70 -45.17
N GLU A 55 42.63 -23.46 -46.15
CA GLU A 55 43.76 -24.38 -46.09
C GLU A 55 45.05 -23.55 -46.01
N VAL A 56 45.56 -23.28 -44.81
CA VAL A 56 47.00 -23.04 -44.58
C VAL A 56 47.35 -23.48 -43.15
N GLN A 57 48.21 -24.50 -43.11
CA GLN A 57 49.13 -24.90 -42.04
C GLN A 57 48.53 -25.54 -40.78
N SER A 58 48.42 -26.86 -40.86
CA SER A 58 48.65 -27.79 -39.77
C SER A 58 49.91 -27.41 -38.97
N GLN A 59 49.75 -26.64 -37.89
CA GLN A 59 50.71 -26.66 -36.80
C GLN A 59 50.54 -27.98 -36.03
N PRO A 60 51.63 -28.72 -35.76
CA PRO A 60 51.55 -29.94 -34.98
C PRO A 60 51.37 -29.59 -33.50
N GLU A 61 50.58 -30.42 -32.83
CA GLU A 61 50.34 -30.46 -31.38
C GLU A 61 49.50 -29.30 -30.82
N ASP A 62 48.20 -29.58 -30.77
CA ASP A 62 47.08 -28.89 -30.12
C ASP A 62 47.28 -28.75 -28.58
N THR A 63 48.41 -28.17 -28.17
CA THR A 63 48.87 -28.02 -26.79
C THR A 63 48.91 -26.55 -26.37
N VAL A 64 48.07 -25.71 -26.99
CA VAL A 64 48.04 -24.26 -26.74
C VAL A 64 47.78 -23.92 -25.26
N TYR A 65 47.22 -24.86 -24.46
CA TYR A 65 46.94 -24.63 -23.04
C TYR A 65 47.19 -25.83 -22.09
N ARG A 66 48.00 -26.84 -22.46
CA ARG A 66 48.21 -28.07 -21.65
C ARG A 66 46.95 -28.92 -21.36
N TYR A 67 45.90 -28.78 -22.17
CA TYR A 67 44.68 -29.59 -22.09
C TYR A 67 44.64 -30.60 -23.25
N GLU A 68 44.36 -31.88 -22.94
CA GLU A 68 43.94 -32.89 -23.93
C GLU A 68 42.43 -33.08 -23.75
N VAL A 69 41.67 -32.17 -24.34
CA VAL A 69 40.21 -32.19 -24.26
C VAL A 69 39.62 -32.67 -25.58
N LYS A 70 38.42 -33.26 -25.51
CA LYS A 70 37.66 -33.57 -26.72
C LYS A 70 37.40 -32.27 -27.53
N PRO A 71 37.35 -32.32 -28.87
CA PRO A 71 37.22 -31.14 -29.72
C PRO A 71 36.06 -30.20 -29.35
N GLU A 72 34.94 -30.76 -28.88
CA GLU A 72 33.77 -30.03 -28.42
C GLU A 72 34.02 -29.13 -27.19
N PHE A 73 35.01 -29.47 -26.35
CA PHE A 73 35.37 -28.70 -25.16
C PHE A 73 36.46 -27.66 -25.43
N MET A 74 37.27 -27.88 -26.47
CA MET A 74 38.29 -26.92 -26.90
C MET A 74 37.67 -25.58 -27.34
N ARG A 75 36.45 -25.63 -27.89
CA ARG A 75 35.69 -24.42 -28.27
C ARG A 75 35.23 -23.63 -27.05
N ILE A 76 34.73 -24.32 -26.01
CA ILE A 76 34.30 -23.70 -24.75
C ILE A 76 35.50 -23.10 -24.01
N LEU A 77 36.60 -23.86 -23.91
CA LEU A 77 37.86 -23.40 -23.34
C LEU A 77 38.35 -22.13 -24.03
N ARG A 78 38.42 -22.10 -25.37
CA ARG A 78 38.84 -20.90 -26.11
C ARG A 78 37.99 -19.69 -25.75
N LYS A 79 36.66 -19.83 -25.67
CA LYS A 79 35.77 -18.71 -25.33
C LYS A 79 35.93 -18.25 -23.88
N ILE A 80 36.09 -19.18 -22.93
CA ILE A 80 36.38 -18.85 -21.54
C ILE A 80 37.72 -18.15 -21.43
N THR A 81 38.77 -18.68 -22.06
CA THR A 81 40.13 -18.13 -21.99
C THR A 81 40.26 -16.75 -22.63
N VAL A 82 39.51 -16.48 -23.70
CA VAL A 82 39.43 -15.14 -24.30
C VAL A 82 38.83 -14.11 -23.33
N LYS A 83 37.90 -14.52 -22.47
CA LYS A 83 37.15 -13.61 -21.58
C LYS A 83 37.68 -13.56 -20.15
N HIS A 84 38.29 -14.64 -19.66
CA HIS A 84 38.61 -14.86 -18.24
C HIS A 84 40.04 -15.37 -18.00
N GLU A 85 40.92 -15.25 -19.01
CA GLU A 85 42.28 -15.83 -19.00
C GLU A 85 42.29 -17.36 -18.85
N ASP A 86 43.47 -17.98 -18.86
CA ASP A 86 43.59 -19.44 -18.69
C ASP A 86 43.23 -19.84 -17.26
N ILE A 87 42.03 -20.37 -17.10
CA ILE A 87 41.47 -20.82 -15.83
C ILE A 87 42.26 -21.96 -15.17
N SER A 88 43.17 -22.64 -15.90
CA SER A 88 44.04 -23.68 -15.35
C SER A 88 45.48 -23.26 -15.09
N LYS A 89 45.82 -21.98 -15.25
CA LYS A 89 47.18 -21.48 -15.07
C LYS A 89 47.83 -21.93 -13.76
N ASN A 90 47.03 -22.00 -12.69
CA ASN A 90 47.45 -22.41 -11.34
C ASN A 90 46.99 -23.83 -10.95
N CYS A 91 46.40 -24.59 -11.88
CA CYS A 91 45.73 -25.85 -11.59
C CYS A 91 46.70 -26.96 -11.19
N VAL A 92 46.38 -27.65 -10.10
CA VAL A 92 47.20 -28.73 -9.51
C VAL A 92 46.99 -30.08 -10.21
N ALA A 93 45.94 -30.22 -11.04
CA ALA A 93 45.68 -31.44 -11.80
C ALA A 93 46.89 -31.76 -12.70
N ARG A 94 47.45 -32.96 -12.53
CA ARG A 94 48.72 -33.34 -13.16
C ARG A 94 48.56 -33.87 -14.58
N SER A 95 47.46 -34.60 -14.84
CA SER A 95 47.18 -35.18 -16.14
C SER A 95 46.22 -34.33 -16.95
N ALA A 96 46.39 -34.35 -18.27
CA ALA A 96 45.48 -33.71 -19.20
C ALA A 96 44.06 -34.29 -19.09
N LYS A 97 43.95 -35.60 -18.84
CA LYS A 97 42.70 -36.32 -18.58
C LYS A 97 41.94 -35.79 -17.36
N ASP A 98 42.64 -35.43 -16.28
CA ASP A 98 42.00 -34.89 -15.08
C ASP A 98 41.51 -33.46 -15.30
N ARG A 99 42.27 -32.64 -16.05
CA ARG A 99 41.83 -31.30 -16.46
C ARG A 99 40.56 -31.35 -17.32
N SER A 100 40.46 -32.34 -18.20
CA SER A 100 39.27 -32.55 -19.05
C SER A 100 38.01 -32.88 -18.25
N LYS A 101 38.11 -33.70 -17.19
CA LYS A 101 36.98 -33.97 -16.30
C LYS A 101 36.49 -32.73 -15.56
N LEU A 102 37.39 -31.84 -15.15
CA LEU A 102 37.01 -30.60 -14.48
C LEU A 102 36.23 -29.66 -15.41
N LEU A 103 36.57 -29.65 -16.70
CA LEU A 103 35.85 -28.89 -17.71
C LEU A 103 34.48 -29.49 -18.04
N GLU A 104 34.34 -30.82 -17.99
CA GLU A 104 33.04 -31.49 -18.09
C GLU A 104 32.11 -31.00 -16.96
N ILE A 105 32.60 -30.93 -15.72
CA ILE A 105 31.83 -30.41 -14.58
C ILE A 105 31.44 -28.93 -14.78
N ILE A 106 32.37 -28.08 -15.23
CA ILE A 106 32.08 -26.66 -15.50
C ILE A 106 31.01 -26.53 -16.60
N ARG A 107 31.11 -27.34 -17.66
CA ARG A 107 30.09 -27.37 -18.72
C ARG A 107 28.73 -27.79 -18.19
N GLU A 108 28.66 -28.84 -17.37
CA GLU A 108 27.40 -29.29 -16.76
C GLU A 108 26.75 -28.17 -15.95
N ILE A 109 27.54 -27.46 -15.13
CA ILE A 109 27.06 -26.29 -14.39
C ILE A 109 26.50 -25.25 -15.35
N LEU A 110 27.24 -24.86 -16.40
CA LEU A 110 26.76 -23.87 -17.36
C LEU A 110 25.51 -24.32 -18.12
N HIS A 111 25.43 -25.60 -18.45
CA HIS A 111 24.29 -26.19 -19.14
C HIS A 111 23.02 -26.13 -18.29
N ASP A 112 23.13 -26.40 -16.98
CA ASP A 112 21.99 -26.37 -16.06
C ASP A 112 21.29 -25.00 -16.00
N PHE A 113 22.00 -23.93 -16.32
CA PHE A 113 21.47 -22.56 -16.33
C PHE A 113 21.09 -22.04 -17.71
N ARG A 114 21.26 -22.83 -18.78
CA ARG A 114 21.13 -22.34 -20.16
C ARG A 114 19.71 -21.91 -20.52
N ASP A 115 18.75 -22.79 -20.28
CA ASP A 115 17.33 -22.61 -20.64
C ASP A 115 16.45 -22.50 -19.38
N MET A 116 17.06 -22.05 -18.28
CA MET A 116 16.45 -22.14 -16.97
C MET A 116 15.53 -20.94 -16.71
N ASP A 117 14.25 -21.23 -16.45
CA ASP A 117 13.29 -20.25 -15.95
C ASP A 117 13.54 -19.99 -14.46
N LEU A 118 14.13 -18.84 -14.13
CA LEU A 118 14.50 -18.46 -12.77
C LEU A 118 13.35 -18.52 -11.77
N ARG A 119 12.09 -18.38 -12.23
CA ARG A 119 10.91 -18.48 -11.37
C ARG A 119 10.63 -19.90 -10.87
N LYS A 120 11.18 -20.92 -11.52
CA LYS A 120 10.98 -22.34 -11.19
C LYS A 120 12.16 -22.95 -10.44
N VAL A 121 13.25 -22.20 -10.28
CA VAL A 121 14.49 -22.68 -9.67
C VAL A 121 14.41 -22.54 -8.18
N LYS A 122 14.74 -23.60 -7.45
CA LYS A 122 14.86 -23.55 -6.00
C LYS A 122 16.18 -22.89 -5.60
N GLU A 123 16.16 -22.05 -4.58
CA GLU A 123 17.36 -21.44 -3.97
C GLU A 123 18.47 -22.48 -3.73
N SER A 124 18.12 -23.60 -3.10
CA SER A 124 19.03 -24.69 -2.76
C SER A 124 19.73 -25.33 -3.96
N PHE A 125 19.10 -25.30 -5.15
CA PHE A 125 19.74 -25.79 -6.37
C PHE A 125 20.96 -24.94 -6.72
N VAL A 126 20.82 -23.61 -6.67
CA VAL A 126 21.90 -22.67 -7.00
C VAL A 126 22.98 -22.68 -5.92
N GLU A 127 22.59 -22.77 -4.64
CA GLU A 127 23.53 -22.91 -3.52
C GLU A 127 24.41 -24.18 -3.63
N ASN A 128 23.82 -25.29 -4.08
CA ASN A 128 24.55 -26.52 -4.36
C ASN A 128 25.59 -26.32 -5.48
N LYS A 129 25.23 -25.58 -6.54
CA LYS A 129 26.17 -25.28 -7.64
C LYS A 129 27.28 -24.34 -7.19
N ILE A 130 26.98 -23.32 -6.39
CA ILE A 130 28.00 -22.44 -5.78
C ILE A 130 28.99 -23.27 -4.95
N SER A 131 28.47 -24.17 -4.11
CA SER A 131 29.29 -25.05 -3.27
C SER A 131 30.17 -25.99 -4.10
N LEU A 132 29.65 -26.51 -5.21
CA LEU A 132 30.42 -27.34 -6.14
C LEU A 132 31.57 -26.55 -6.80
N VAL A 133 31.31 -25.33 -7.28
CA VAL A 133 32.36 -24.47 -7.86
C VAL A 133 33.44 -24.13 -6.84
N LYS A 134 33.03 -23.79 -5.61
CA LYS A 134 33.95 -23.53 -4.50
C LYS A 134 34.83 -24.73 -4.19
N GLY A 135 34.23 -25.93 -4.10
CA GLY A 135 34.98 -27.17 -3.89
C GLY A 135 35.96 -27.48 -5.02
N LEU A 136 35.59 -27.18 -6.29
CA LEU A 136 36.49 -27.30 -7.44
C LEU A 136 37.68 -26.34 -7.32
N HIS A 137 37.43 -25.07 -7.02
CA HIS A 137 38.47 -24.06 -6.82
C HIS A 137 39.43 -24.46 -5.70
N GLU A 138 38.92 -24.85 -4.54
CA GLU A 138 39.74 -25.24 -3.37
C GLU A 138 40.54 -26.52 -3.61
N GLY A 139 39.94 -27.53 -4.24
CA GLY A 139 40.57 -28.83 -4.48
C GLY A 139 41.59 -28.85 -5.63
N THR A 140 41.44 -27.94 -6.61
CA THR A 140 42.24 -27.99 -7.85
C THR A 140 42.95 -26.70 -8.22
N LYS A 141 42.70 -25.60 -7.50
CA LYS A 141 43.21 -24.24 -7.79
C LYS A 141 42.84 -23.74 -9.20
N LEU A 142 41.65 -24.09 -9.67
CA LEU A 142 41.08 -23.51 -10.89
C LEU A 142 40.55 -22.10 -10.61
N GLU A 143 40.83 -21.15 -11.49
CA GLU A 143 40.33 -19.77 -11.39
C GLU A 143 38.85 -19.71 -11.80
N LEU A 144 37.95 -19.95 -10.84
CA LEU A 144 36.49 -20.03 -11.02
C LEU A 144 35.72 -18.95 -10.25
N GLU A 145 36.40 -17.88 -9.83
CA GLU A 145 35.76 -16.76 -9.12
C GLU A 145 34.65 -16.13 -9.97
N TRP A 146 34.88 -15.98 -11.27
CA TRP A 146 33.88 -15.45 -12.21
C TRP A 146 32.59 -16.29 -12.23
N LEU A 147 32.70 -17.62 -12.19
CA LEU A 147 31.55 -18.51 -12.20
C LEU A 147 30.80 -18.46 -10.87
N SER A 148 31.54 -18.39 -9.76
CA SER A 148 30.97 -18.21 -8.43
C SER A 148 30.18 -16.91 -8.31
N MET A 149 30.71 -15.82 -8.87
CA MET A 149 30.04 -14.51 -8.88
C MET A 149 28.74 -14.55 -9.69
N ILE A 150 28.76 -15.15 -10.89
CA ILE A 150 27.55 -15.30 -11.71
C ILE A 150 26.47 -16.11 -10.98
N LEU A 151 26.85 -17.23 -10.35
CA LEU A 151 25.90 -18.05 -9.59
C LEU A 151 25.34 -17.31 -8.37
N ALA A 152 26.14 -16.48 -7.71
CA ALA A 152 25.67 -15.62 -6.63
C ALA A 152 24.69 -14.53 -7.13
N GLU A 153 24.91 -13.96 -8.31
CA GLU A 153 23.96 -13.04 -8.95
C GLU A 153 22.61 -13.74 -9.25
N VAL A 154 22.65 -14.99 -9.76
CA VAL A 154 21.45 -15.81 -10.01
C VAL A 154 20.69 -16.08 -8.71
N LEU A 155 21.40 -16.46 -7.65
CA LEU A 155 20.82 -16.66 -6.32
C LEU A 155 20.12 -15.38 -5.81
N GLY A 156 20.76 -14.22 -6.00
CA GLY A 156 20.16 -12.93 -5.68
C GLY A 156 18.89 -12.64 -6.48
N ALA A 157 18.86 -12.99 -7.77
CA ALA A 157 17.69 -12.84 -8.63
C ALA A 157 16.51 -13.68 -8.17
N ILE A 158 16.72 -14.95 -7.84
CA ILE A 158 15.68 -15.85 -7.30
C ILE A 158 15.08 -15.25 -6.03
N LYS A 159 15.92 -14.81 -5.08
CA LYS A 159 15.46 -14.18 -3.83
C LYS A 159 14.64 -12.91 -4.04
N ILE A 160 14.94 -12.15 -5.10
CA ILE A 160 14.21 -10.93 -5.43
C ILE A 160 12.88 -11.27 -6.11
N LEU A 161 12.83 -12.28 -6.97
CA LEU A 161 11.59 -12.77 -7.57
C LEU A 161 10.61 -13.31 -6.52
N ASP A 162 11.09 -14.11 -5.56
CA ASP A 162 10.25 -14.62 -4.46
C ASP A 162 9.63 -13.48 -3.64
N LYS A 163 10.40 -12.42 -3.39
CA LYS A 163 9.89 -11.22 -2.69
C LYS A 163 8.96 -10.40 -3.57
N PHE A 164 9.19 -10.35 -4.87
CA PHE A 164 8.39 -9.59 -5.82
C PHE A 164 6.95 -10.10 -5.86
N ASP A 165 6.75 -11.42 -5.97
CA ASP A 165 5.41 -12.00 -6.03
C ASP A 165 4.60 -11.70 -4.75
N ILE A 166 5.26 -11.75 -3.58
CA ILE A 166 4.65 -11.37 -2.28
C ILE A 166 4.32 -9.88 -2.24
N LEU A 167 5.19 -9.02 -2.76
CA LEU A 167 4.98 -7.58 -2.79
C LEU A 167 3.87 -7.19 -3.76
N GLU A 168 3.74 -7.88 -4.88
CA GLU A 168 2.67 -7.71 -5.85
C GLU A 168 1.31 -8.06 -5.22
N GLU A 169 1.19 -9.21 -4.55
CA GLU A 169 -0.04 -9.56 -3.83
C GLU A 169 -0.40 -8.53 -2.75
N LYS A 170 0.59 -8.08 -1.97
CA LYS A 170 0.38 -7.05 -0.94
C LYS A 170 -0.02 -5.70 -1.52
N ARG A 171 0.58 -5.30 -2.65
CA ARG A 171 0.22 -4.07 -3.37
C ARG A 171 -1.25 -4.12 -3.80
N ASP A 172 -1.67 -5.23 -4.40
CA ASP A 172 -3.02 -5.38 -4.92
C ASP A 172 -4.06 -5.41 -3.78
N ASN A 173 -3.77 -6.10 -2.69
CA ASN A 173 -4.60 -6.09 -1.49
C ASN A 173 -4.71 -4.69 -0.87
N ASN A 174 -3.60 -3.96 -0.74
CA ASN A 174 -3.60 -2.58 -0.24
C ASN A 174 -4.38 -1.64 -1.15
N SER A 175 -4.27 -1.80 -2.47
CA SER A 175 -5.02 -0.99 -3.44
C SER A 175 -6.53 -1.17 -3.24
N LYS A 176 -6.99 -2.40 -3.04
CA LYS A 176 -8.40 -2.69 -2.79
C LYS A 176 -8.88 -2.11 -1.46
N LEU A 177 -8.10 -2.29 -0.39
CA LEU A 177 -8.43 -1.72 0.92
C LEU A 177 -8.51 -0.18 0.89
N LEU A 178 -7.65 0.46 0.08
CA LEU A 178 -7.69 1.90 -0.12
C LEU A 178 -8.97 2.34 -0.84
N GLU A 179 -9.34 1.66 -1.92
CA GLU A 179 -10.58 1.93 -2.67
C GLU A 179 -11.83 1.76 -1.79
N ASP A 180 -11.87 0.70 -0.98
CA ASP A 180 -12.96 0.44 -0.04
C ASP A 180 -13.05 1.58 1.01
N ALA A 181 -11.92 2.01 1.57
CA ALA A 181 -11.86 3.08 2.56
C ALA A 181 -12.22 4.46 1.98
N GLU A 182 -11.80 4.75 0.74
CA GLU A 182 -12.17 5.97 0.02
C GLU A 182 -13.68 6.02 -0.25
N SER A 183 -14.27 4.89 -0.65
CA SER A 183 -15.71 4.76 -0.88
C SER A 183 -16.52 4.95 0.41
N GLU A 184 -16.08 4.34 1.53
CA GLU A 184 -16.73 4.51 2.84
C GLU A 184 -16.65 5.97 3.32
N LEU A 185 -15.50 6.63 3.12
CA LEU A 185 -15.34 8.04 3.45
C LEU A 185 -16.29 8.94 2.64
N GLU A 186 -16.49 8.66 1.36
CA GLU A 186 -17.42 9.40 0.51
C GLU A 186 -18.87 9.32 1.04
N VAL A 187 -19.30 8.12 1.46
CA VAL A 187 -20.61 7.91 2.08
C VAL A 187 -20.76 8.77 3.34
N PHE A 188 -19.78 8.74 4.25
CA PHE A 188 -19.84 9.56 5.47
C PHE A 188 -19.84 11.06 5.19
N GLN A 189 -19.12 11.50 4.16
CA GLN A 189 -19.13 12.91 3.75
C GLN A 189 -20.52 13.33 3.27
N GLU A 190 -21.21 12.48 2.52
CA GLU A 190 -22.56 12.78 2.03
C GLU A 190 -23.59 12.76 3.16
N GLU A 191 -23.54 11.76 4.05
CA GLU A 191 -24.37 11.73 5.26
C GLU A 191 -24.18 12.99 6.13
N LYS A 192 -22.93 13.42 6.30
CA LYS A 192 -22.60 14.65 7.01
C LYS A 192 -23.25 15.88 6.35
N LYS A 193 -23.25 16.00 5.03
CA LYS A 193 -23.92 17.11 4.32
C LYS A 193 -25.42 17.10 4.58
N VAL A 194 -26.06 15.92 4.50
CA VAL A 194 -27.50 15.77 4.78
C VAL A 194 -27.83 16.22 6.22
N VAL A 195 -27.01 15.83 7.20
CA VAL A 195 -27.20 16.24 8.60
C VAL A 195 -27.02 17.74 8.78
N ILE A 196 -25.98 18.33 8.14
CA ILE A 196 -25.76 19.79 8.17
C ILE A 196 -26.98 20.53 7.61
N GLU A 197 -27.56 20.07 6.51
CA GLU A 197 -28.71 20.74 5.90
C GLU A 197 -29.96 20.64 6.78
N LYS A 198 -30.21 19.48 7.38
CA LYS A 198 -31.28 19.31 8.38
C LYS A 198 -31.09 20.23 9.59
N MET A 199 -29.85 20.42 10.05
CA MET A 199 -29.55 21.35 11.15
C MET A 199 -29.86 22.80 10.78
N LYS A 200 -29.58 23.22 9.54
CA LYS A 200 -29.96 24.58 9.07
C LYS A 200 -31.46 24.76 9.03
N GLU A 201 -32.21 23.78 8.52
CA GLU A 201 -33.67 23.83 8.49
C GLU A 201 -34.25 23.95 9.91
N LEU A 202 -33.68 23.20 10.87
CA LEU A 202 -34.10 23.27 12.28
C LEU A 202 -33.81 24.65 12.89
N LEU A 203 -32.66 25.25 12.58
CA LEU A 203 -32.30 26.59 13.04
C LEU A 203 -33.28 27.65 12.53
N GLU A 204 -33.69 27.55 11.27
CA GLU A 204 -34.68 28.47 10.68
C GLU A 204 -36.04 28.34 11.36
N LYS A 205 -36.51 27.11 11.60
CA LYS A 205 -37.76 26.85 12.33
C LYS A 205 -37.72 27.38 13.77
N MET A 206 -36.57 27.26 14.45
CA MET A 206 -36.39 27.84 15.78
C MET A 206 -36.45 29.37 15.75
N ARG A 207 -35.92 30.01 14.69
CA ARG A 207 -36.03 31.46 14.53
C ARG A 207 -37.49 31.89 14.36
N GLU A 208 -38.22 31.25 13.46
CA GLU A 208 -39.65 31.52 13.23
C GLU A 208 -40.48 31.34 14.52
N LEU A 209 -40.23 30.25 15.26
CA LEU A 209 -40.91 30.00 16.53
C LEU A 209 -40.61 31.10 17.57
N SER A 210 -39.37 31.60 17.60
CA SER A 210 -38.98 32.71 18.48
C SER A 210 -39.69 34.01 18.13
N GLU A 211 -39.81 34.34 16.83
CA GLU A 211 -40.54 35.51 16.35
C GLU A 211 -42.04 35.42 16.72
N ASN A 212 -42.65 34.26 16.51
CA ASN A 212 -44.04 34.01 16.88
C ASN A 212 -44.28 34.13 18.39
N MET A 213 -43.33 33.66 19.21
CA MET A 213 -43.40 33.78 20.67
C MET A 213 -43.37 35.25 21.12
N GLU A 214 -42.50 36.06 20.51
CA GLU A 214 -42.42 37.50 20.80
C GLU A 214 -43.75 38.20 20.47
N GLU A 215 -44.36 37.88 19.32
CA GLU A 215 -45.65 38.43 18.93
C GLU A 215 -46.76 38.06 19.92
N ILE A 216 -46.78 36.82 20.40
CA ILE A 216 -47.71 36.36 21.44
C ILE A 216 -47.50 37.14 22.74
N CYS A 217 -46.25 37.36 23.17
CA CYS A 217 -45.94 38.14 24.38
C CYS A 217 -46.45 39.59 24.27
N VAL A 218 -46.29 40.23 23.11
CA VAL A 218 -46.83 41.57 22.84
C VAL A 218 -48.36 41.57 22.94
N ARG A 219 -49.03 40.61 22.29
CA ARG A 219 -50.50 40.48 22.35
C ARG A 219 -51.01 40.17 23.75
N GLU A 220 -50.32 39.33 24.50
CA GLU A 220 -50.65 39.01 25.89
C GLU A 220 -50.57 40.26 26.77
N THR A 221 -49.50 41.04 26.64
CA THR A 221 -49.30 42.28 27.40
C THR A 221 -50.41 43.29 27.11
N ALA A 222 -50.73 43.52 25.84
CA ALA A 222 -51.84 44.41 25.44
C ALA A 222 -53.20 43.91 25.97
N CYS A 223 -53.43 42.60 25.99
CA CYS A 223 -54.64 42.00 26.55
C CYS A 223 -54.74 42.23 28.07
N LYS A 224 -53.64 42.02 28.80
CA LYS A 224 -53.57 42.29 30.25
C LYS A 224 -53.89 43.74 30.56
N GLU A 225 -53.31 44.69 29.83
CA GLU A 225 -53.58 46.12 30.00
C GLU A 225 -55.06 46.44 29.78
N ARG A 226 -55.64 45.99 28.66
CA ARG A 226 -57.08 46.17 28.37
C ARG A 226 -57.97 45.61 29.47
N LEU A 227 -57.65 44.43 29.99
CA LEU A 227 -58.39 43.80 31.08
C LEU A 227 -58.33 44.64 32.37
N THR A 228 -57.18 45.23 32.71
CA THR A 228 -57.07 46.11 33.88
C THR A 228 -57.94 47.37 33.74
N THR A 229 -57.99 47.96 32.55
CA THR A 229 -58.84 49.13 32.24
C THR A 229 -60.32 48.79 32.39
N ILE A 230 -60.79 47.71 31.75
CA ILE A 230 -62.19 47.26 31.85
C ILE A 230 -62.58 46.97 33.30
N LYS A 231 -61.69 46.35 34.09
CA LYS A 231 -61.95 46.05 35.51
C LYS A 231 -62.11 47.33 36.34
N LYS A 232 -61.30 48.35 36.08
CA LYS A 232 -61.41 49.68 36.71
C LYS A 232 -62.73 50.36 36.36
N GLU A 233 -63.10 50.36 35.09
CA GLU A 233 -64.38 50.91 34.59
C GLU A 233 -65.59 50.20 35.21
N SER A 234 -65.60 48.86 35.18
CA SER A 234 -66.67 48.04 35.78
C SER A 234 -66.86 48.33 37.28
N THR A 235 -65.76 48.52 38.02
CA THR A 235 -65.80 48.90 39.44
C THR A 235 -66.41 50.29 39.62
N SER A 236 -66.02 51.27 38.81
CA SER A 236 -66.56 52.63 38.83
C SER A 236 -68.06 52.66 38.49
N ILE A 237 -68.48 51.94 37.45
CA ILE A 237 -69.90 51.78 37.07
C ILE A 237 -70.69 51.15 38.22
N SER A 238 -70.19 50.06 38.82
CA SER A 238 -70.84 49.37 39.94
C SER A 238 -71.03 50.29 41.16
N GLN A 239 -70.02 51.10 41.48
CA GLN A 239 -70.10 52.10 42.55
C GLN A 239 -71.15 53.17 42.24
N THR A 240 -71.17 53.66 41.00
CA THR A 240 -72.12 54.69 40.53
C THR A 240 -73.55 54.16 40.56
N TYR A 241 -73.77 52.95 40.06
CA TYR A 241 -75.05 52.25 40.09
C TYR A 241 -75.56 52.09 41.54
N ARG A 242 -74.70 51.67 42.47
CA ARG A 242 -75.05 51.54 43.89
C ARG A 242 -75.44 52.89 44.50
N TYR A 243 -74.70 53.95 44.20
CA TYR A 243 -75.01 55.31 44.64
C TYR A 243 -76.38 55.77 44.13
N CYS A 244 -76.63 55.65 42.82
CA CYS A 244 -77.90 56.03 42.20
C CYS A 244 -79.06 55.22 42.79
N THR A 245 -78.90 53.91 42.94
CA THR A 245 -79.92 53.03 43.55
C THR A 245 -80.27 53.46 44.98
N SER A 246 -79.27 53.79 45.80
CA SER A 246 -79.48 54.32 47.16
C SER A 246 -80.25 55.65 47.17
N LYS A 247 -79.97 56.53 46.21
CA LYS A 247 -80.68 57.81 46.07
C LYS A 247 -82.14 57.60 45.63
N VAL A 248 -82.37 56.80 44.59
CA VAL A 248 -83.73 56.46 44.11
C VAL A 248 -84.56 55.80 45.21
N SER A 249 -83.99 54.83 45.94
CA SER A 249 -84.69 54.17 47.04
C SER A 249 -85.10 55.15 48.15
N ARG A 250 -84.26 56.16 48.46
CA ARG A 250 -84.61 57.21 49.42
C ARG A 250 -85.76 58.08 48.93
N PHE A 251 -85.81 58.43 47.64
CA PHE A 251 -86.92 59.19 47.07
C PHE A 251 -88.23 58.41 47.11
N LEU A 252 -88.21 57.12 46.73
CA LEU A 252 -89.40 56.28 46.74
C LEU A 252 -89.95 56.01 48.16
N LYS A 253 -89.09 56.02 49.18
CA LYS A 253 -89.50 55.79 50.59
C LYS A 253 -90.04 57.05 51.29
N ARG A 254 -89.84 58.25 50.74
CA ARG A 254 -90.43 59.48 51.28
C ARG A 254 -91.76 59.73 50.59
N SER A 255 -92.86 59.76 51.35
CA SER A 255 -94.15 60.20 50.81
C SER A 255 -94.09 61.70 50.52
N VAL A 256 -94.63 62.14 49.38
CA VAL A 256 -94.74 63.56 49.03
C VAL A 256 -95.56 64.34 50.08
N MET A 257 -96.39 63.65 50.87
CA MET A 257 -97.22 64.23 51.93
C MET A 257 -96.47 64.47 53.26
N ASP A 258 -95.31 63.84 53.51
CA ASP A 258 -94.61 63.97 54.80
C ASP A 258 -93.84 65.30 54.97
N GLY A 259 -93.71 66.09 53.90
CA GLY A 259 -93.03 67.40 53.90
C GLY A 259 -93.96 68.61 53.75
N LEU A 260 -95.28 68.39 53.75
CA LEU A 260 -96.32 69.41 53.49
C LEU A 260 -97.22 69.68 54.72
N ILE A 261 -96.83 69.20 55.91
CA ILE A 261 -97.46 69.48 57.20
C ILE A 261 -96.50 70.30 58.07
#